data_AF-A0AA47MID7-F1
#
_entry.id   AF-A0AA47MID7-F1
#
_cell.length_a   1.000
_cell.length_b   1.000
_cell.length_c   1.000
_cell.angle_alpha   90.00
_cell.angle_beta   90.00
_cell.angle_gamma   90.00
#
_symmetry.space_group_name_H-M   'P 1'
#
loop_
_entity.id
_entity.type
_entity.pdbx_description
1 polymer ?
#
loop_
_entity_poly.entity_id
_entity_poly.type
_entity_poly.pdbx_seq_one_letter_code
_entity_poly.pdbx_strand_id
1 'polypeptide(L)'
;MATEYLECRRCKKKVAAWSQEIVGQLGEGHRALFPAILTYNVSACLRPDLGNSPTQLYNKLCEAHTEAWMRRSIHYLSVMEPFASIGVVRRYTPPPNLPPVPQYGWLLLVYCHDILSRLEDVKARVTSIFGTILKMDSTKKVTQKLAGAAAQTAAWATNVGNEHGQVLMSVLTDTKGASLLSMAAGLVRRYRDAGVEPPQLLYVDRDCCSSHGTSKAAAVFNERDKLGVRLNI
;
A
#
# COMPACT_ATOMS: atom_id res chain seq x y z
N MET A 1 24.55 8.49 -32.19
CA MET A 1 24.43 7.80 -30.89
C MET A 1 22.96 7.78 -30.50
N ALA A 2 22.39 6.64 -30.10
CA ALA A 2 20.96 6.47 -29.82
C ALA A 2 20.46 7.08 -28.49
N THR A 3 21.30 7.89 -27.83
CA THR A 3 21.12 8.34 -26.45
C THR A 3 21.33 9.84 -26.39
N GLU A 4 20.40 10.56 -25.77
CA GLU A 4 20.50 11.97 -25.44
C GLU A 4 20.71 12.15 -23.94
N TYR A 5 21.42 13.19 -23.51
CA TYR A 5 21.60 13.50 -22.09
C TYR A 5 20.70 14.67 -21.70
N LEU A 6 19.74 14.40 -20.83
CA LEU A 6 18.87 15.43 -20.24
C LEU A 6 19.46 15.89 -18.92
N GLU A 7 19.52 17.20 -18.70
CA GLU A 7 19.99 17.76 -17.43
C GLU A 7 18.81 18.29 -16.61
N CYS A 8 18.68 17.83 -15.37
CA CYS A 8 17.69 18.38 -14.45
C CYS A 8 18.04 19.83 -14.11
N ARG A 9 17.13 20.78 -14.41
CA ARG A 9 17.35 22.21 -14.13
C ARG A 9 17.55 22.52 -12.63
N ARG A 10 17.02 21.68 -11.73
CA ARG A 10 17.04 21.89 -10.26
C ARG A 10 18.27 21.27 -9.58
N CYS A 11 18.65 20.05 -9.93
CA CYS A 11 19.76 19.33 -9.28
C CYS A 11 20.99 19.10 -10.17
N LYS A 12 20.98 19.57 -11.43
CA LYS A 12 22.08 19.47 -12.41
C LYS A 12 22.52 18.05 -12.76
N LYS A 13 21.82 17.03 -12.28
CA LYS A 13 22.08 15.63 -12.63
C LYS A 13 21.73 15.38 -14.09
N LYS A 14 22.67 14.77 -14.82
CA LYS A 14 22.48 14.30 -16.19
C LYS A 14 21.87 12.90 -16.17
N VAL A 15 20.84 12.69 -16.97
CA VAL A 15 20.14 11.41 -17.13
C VAL A 15 20.19 11.04 -18.61
N ALA A 16 20.57 9.80 -18.91
CA ALA A 16 20.51 9.27 -20.26
C ALA A 16 19.04 9.01 -20.63
N ALA A 17 18.61 9.50 -21.79
CA ALA A 17 17.29 9.31 -22.35
C ALA A 17 17.40 8.82 -23.80
N TRP A 18 16.29 8.30 -24.32
CA TRP A 18 16.19 7.92 -25.73
C TRP A 18 16.14 9.18 -26.61
N SER A 19 17.00 9.24 -27.62
CA SER A 19 16.96 10.34 -28.59
C SER A 19 15.60 10.40 -29.29
N GLN A 20 14.91 11.54 -29.16
CA GLN A 20 13.60 11.73 -29.79
C GLN A 20 13.65 11.64 -31.31
N GLU A 21 14.68 12.20 -31.92
CA GLU A 21 14.89 12.15 -33.36
C GLU A 21 15.02 10.70 -33.87
N ILE A 22 15.77 9.87 -33.14
CA ILE A 22 16.00 8.47 -33.52
C ILE A 22 14.75 7.63 -33.29
N VAL A 23 14.04 7.82 -32.17
CA VAL A 23 12.75 7.15 -31.94
C VAL A 23 11.72 7.59 -32.99
N GLY A 24 11.74 8.86 -33.39
CA GLY A 24 10.89 9.41 -34.46
C GLY A 24 11.15 8.80 -35.84
N GLN A 25 12.35 8.28 -36.11
CA GLN A 25 12.66 7.57 -37.36
C GLN A 25 12.08 6.14 -37.40
N LEU A 26 11.70 5.57 -36.25
CA LEU A 26 11.11 4.24 -36.18
C LEU A 26 9.64 4.25 -36.63
N GLY A 27 9.18 3.16 -37.24
CA GLY A 27 7.76 2.92 -37.50
C GLY A 27 6.94 2.78 -36.21
N GLU A 28 5.63 2.97 -36.29
CA GLU A 28 4.72 3.05 -35.12
C GLU A 28 4.85 1.84 -34.17
N GLY A 29 4.96 0.62 -34.69
CA GLY A 29 5.14 -0.58 -33.86
C GLY A 29 6.50 -0.71 -33.18
N HIS A 30 7.54 -0.05 -33.71
CA HIS A 30 8.86 -0.02 -33.08
C HIS A 30 8.96 1.09 -32.04
N ARG A 31 8.28 2.22 -32.25
CA ARG A 31 8.14 3.29 -31.24
C ARG A 31 7.49 2.79 -29.95
N ALA A 32 6.55 1.84 -30.06
CA ALA A 32 5.87 1.23 -28.91
C ALA A 32 6.81 0.47 -27.94
N LEU A 33 8.04 0.14 -28.35
CA LEU A 33 9.07 -0.45 -27.49
C LEU A 33 9.77 0.56 -26.58
N PHE A 34 9.53 1.86 -26.79
CA PHE A 34 10.11 2.97 -26.03
C PHE A 34 9.03 3.74 -25.26
N PRO A 35 8.35 3.11 -24.27
CA PRO A 35 7.16 3.66 -23.62
C PRO A 35 7.43 4.85 -22.70
N ALA A 36 8.69 5.08 -22.31
CA ALA A 36 9.10 6.17 -21.44
C ALA A 36 10.02 7.11 -22.21
N ILE A 37 9.45 8.21 -22.69
CA ILE A 37 10.17 9.34 -23.24
C ILE A 37 10.36 10.34 -22.10
N LEU A 38 11.60 10.51 -21.65
CA LEU A 38 11.93 11.57 -20.71
C LEU A 38 11.91 12.89 -21.48
N THR A 39 11.09 13.84 -21.04
CA THR A 39 11.09 15.20 -21.58
C THR A 39 11.56 16.19 -20.50
N TYR A 40 12.01 17.38 -20.90
CA TYR A 40 12.41 18.44 -19.97
C TYR A 40 11.30 18.87 -19.00
N ASN A 41 10.04 18.58 -19.31
CA ASN A 41 8.89 19.02 -18.51
C ASN A 41 8.27 17.91 -17.65
N VAL A 42 8.34 16.63 -18.02
CA VAL A 42 7.74 15.56 -17.22
C VAL A 42 8.43 14.22 -17.53
N SER A 43 8.89 13.51 -16.51
CA SER A 43 9.07 12.06 -16.57
C SER A 43 7.73 11.42 -16.24
N ALA A 44 6.90 11.14 -17.26
CA ALA A 44 5.61 10.50 -17.03
C ALA A 44 5.83 8.99 -16.84
N CYS A 45 6.33 8.59 -15.67
CA CYS A 45 6.07 7.24 -15.20
C CYS A 45 4.61 7.22 -14.79
N LEU A 46 3.72 6.76 -15.68
CA LEU A 46 2.32 6.49 -15.38
C LEU A 46 2.27 5.30 -14.41
N ARG A 47 2.67 5.51 -13.16
CA ARG A 47 2.20 4.70 -12.03
C ARG A 47 1.11 5.52 -11.36
N PRO A 48 -0.14 5.43 -11.83
CA PRO A 48 -1.23 6.10 -11.16
C PRO A 48 -1.36 5.53 -9.75
N ASP A 49 -1.32 6.44 -8.78
CA ASP A 49 -1.62 6.24 -7.36
C ASP A 49 -2.69 5.16 -7.16
N LEU A 50 -2.42 4.18 -6.29
CA LEU A 50 -3.28 3.02 -6.11
C LEU A 50 -4.62 3.50 -5.54
N GLY A 51 -5.68 3.37 -6.35
CA GLY A 51 -7.05 3.64 -5.89
C GLY A 51 -7.48 2.55 -4.90
N ASN A 52 -8.17 2.94 -3.84
CA ASN A 52 -8.43 2.12 -2.64
C ASN A 52 -9.46 0.99 -2.80
N SER A 53 -9.80 0.52 -4.02
CA SER A 53 -10.77 -0.58 -4.21
C SER A 53 -10.25 -1.72 -5.10
N PRO A 54 -10.61 -2.99 -4.80
CA PRO A 54 -10.26 -4.13 -5.64
C PRO A 54 -10.75 -4.00 -7.08
N THR A 55 -11.92 -3.39 -7.29
CA THR A 55 -12.49 -3.14 -8.63
C THR A 55 -11.66 -2.12 -9.41
N GLN A 56 -11.21 -1.05 -8.77
CA GLN A 56 -10.34 -0.07 -9.43
C GLN A 56 -8.98 -0.68 -9.78
N LEU A 57 -8.42 -1.49 -8.88
CA LEU A 57 -7.20 -2.25 -9.16
C LEU A 57 -7.39 -3.18 -10.36
N TYR A 58 -8.50 -3.91 -10.42
CA TYR A 58 -8.84 -4.79 -11.54
C TYR A 58 -8.98 -4.01 -12.85
N ASN A 59 -9.71 -2.90 -12.87
CA ASN A 59 -9.86 -2.07 -14.07
C ASN A 59 -8.51 -1.55 -14.59
N LYS A 60 -7.65 -1.04 -13.69
CA LYS A 60 -6.29 -0.62 -14.04
C LYS A 60 -5.43 -1.78 -14.55
N LEU A 61 -5.59 -2.97 -13.97
CA LEU A 61 -4.89 -4.16 -14.43
C LEU A 61 -5.35 -4.56 -15.85
N CYS A 62 -6.65 -4.48 -16.12
CA CYS A 62 -7.21 -4.68 -17.46
C CYS A 62 -6.66 -3.66 -18.46
N GLU A 63 -6.64 -2.37 -18.10
CA GLU A 63 -6.05 -1.32 -18.92
C GLU A 63 -4.58 -1.61 -19.25
N ALA A 64 -3.75 -1.87 -18.23
CA ALA A 64 -2.33 -2.17 -18.40
C ALA A 64 -2.09 -3.46 -19.20
N HIS A 65 -2.90 -4.50 -18.97
CA HIS A 65 -2.80 -5.77 -19.69
C HIS A 65 -3.16 -5.60 -21.17
N THR A 66 -4.26 -4.89 -21.45
CA THR A 66 -4.73 -4.60 -22.81
C THR A 66 -3.70 -3.74 -23.54
N GLU A 67 -3.17 -2.70 -22.90
CA GLU A 67 -2.13 -1.85 -23.48
C GLU A 67 -0.86 -2.64 -23.81
N ALA A 68 -0.38 -3.50 -22.89
CA ALA A 68 0.79 -4.34 -23.12
C ALA A 68 0.57 -5.34 -24.28
N TRP A 69 -0.62 -5.93 -24.39
CA TRP A 69 -0.97 -6.79 -25.51
C TRP A 69 -1.04 -6.00 -26.82
N MET A 70 -1.71 -4.85 -26.85
CA MET A 70 -1.81 -4.00 -28.05
C MET A 70 -0.43 -3.57 -28.55
N ARG A 71 0.47 -3.12 -27.67
CA ARG A 71 1.84 -2.75 -28.05
C ARG A 71 2.58 -3.91 -28.72
N ARG A 72 2.49 -5.12 -28.16
CA ARG A 72 3.12 -6.33 -28.74
C ARG A 72 2.50 -6.72 -30.08
N SER A 73 1.18 -6.62 -30.21
CA SER A 73 0.46 -6.90 -31.45
C SER A 73 0.84 -5.93 -32.56
N ILE A 74 0.87 -4.62 -32.28
CA ILE A 74 1.29 -3.60 -33.26
C ILE A 74 2.75 -3.84 -33.66
N HIS A 75 3.63 -4.10 -32.70
CA HIS A 75 5.03 -4.39 -33.00
C HIS A 75 5.18 -5.60 -33.94
N TYR A 76 4.52 -6.70 -33.64
CA TYR A 76 4.51 -7.89 -34.50
C TYR A 76 4.02 -7.56 -35.92
N LEU A 77 2.89 -6.87 -36.05
CA LEU A 77 2.31 -6.51 -37.35
C LEU A 77 3.25 -5.59 -38.15
N SER A 78 3.87 -4.60 -37.51
CA SER A 78 4.86 -3.72 -38.15
C SER A 78 6.10 -4.47 -38.63
N VAL A 79 6.52 -5.54 -37.94
CA VAL A 79 7.63 -6.38 -38.39
C VAL A 79 7.22 -7.26 -39.59
N MET A 80 5.97 -7.73 -39.64
CA MET A 80 5.49 -8.61 -40.71
C MET A 80 5.14 -7.88 -42.02
N GLU A 81 4.76 -6.61 -41.95
CA GLU A 81 4.32 -5.81 -43.10
C GLU A 81 5.32 -5.80 -44.29
N PRO A 82 6.63 -5.56 -44.12
CA PRO A 82 7.59 -5.59 -45.23
C PRO A 82 7.70 -6.96 -45.91
N PHE A 83 7.59 -8.04 -45.13
CA PHE A 83 7.64 -9.40 -45.68
C PHE A 83 6.38 -9.75 -46.46
N ALA A 84 5.24 -9.20 -46.05
CA ALA A 84 3.99 -9.34 -46.79
C ALA A 84 4.00 -8.53 -48.09
N SER A 85 4.50 -7.28 -48.05
CA SER A 85 4.52 -6.39 -49.22
C SER A 85 5.46 -6.86 -50.33
N ILE A 86 6.59 -7.48 -49.97
CA ILE A 86 7.55 -8.07 -50.92
C ILE A 86 7.12 -9.48 -51.37
N GLY A 87 6.02 -10.02 -50.81
CA GLY A 87 5.47 -11.32 -51.18
C GLY A 87 6.23 -12.53 -50.61
N VAL A 88 7.19 -12.30 -49.71
CA VAL A 88 7.94 -13.35 -49.00
C VAL A 88 7.01 -14.14 -48.08
N VAL A 89 6.05 -13.45 -47.45
CA VAL A 89 5.03 -14.06 -46.59
C VAL A 89 3.65 -13.80 -47.19
N ARG A 90 3.00 -14.85 -47.73
CA ARG A 90 1.65 -14.74 -48.31
C ARG A 90 0.54 -14.57 -47.28
N ARG A 91 0.71 -15.14 -46.09
CA ARG A 91 -0.18 -15.00 -44.92
C ARG A 91 0.65 -15.14 -43.64
N TYR A 92 0.57 -14.15 -42.76
CA TYR A 92 1.12 -14.24 -41.43
C TYR A 92 0.04 -14.69 -40.43
N THR A 93 0.47 -15.32 -39.34
CA THR A 93 -0.44 -15.73 -38.26
C THR A 93 -0.94 -14.48 -37.54
N PRO A 94 -2.26 -14.30 -37.37
CA PRO A 94 -2.76 -13.15 -36.61
C PRO A 94 -2.24 -13.20 -35.15
N PRO A 95 -2.06 -12.04 -34.50
CA PRO A 95 -1.76 -12.00 -33.07
C PRO A 95 -2.76 -12.86 -32.28
N PRO A 96 -2.30 -13.60 -31.25
CA PRO A 96 -3.20 -14.39 -30.41
C PRO A 96 -4.20 -13.47 -29.72
N ASN A 97 -5.42 -13.95 -29.47
CA ASN A 97 -6.43 -13.20 -28.74
C ASN A 97 -5.91 -12.74 -27.37
N LEU A 98 -6.39 -11.58 -26.91
CA LEU A 98 -6.08 -11.05 -25.59
C LEU A 98 -6.49 -12.07 -24.52
N PRO A 99 -5.56 -12.58 -23.68
CA PRO A 99 -5.92 -13.44 -22.56
C PRO A 99 -6.79 -12.66 -21.58
N PRO A 100 -7.83 -13.27 -20.98
CA PRO A 100 -8.63 -12.59 -19.97
C PRO A 100 -7.78 -12.37 -18.70
N VAL A 101 -7.93 -11.18 -18.11
CA VAL A 101 -7.35 -10.89 -16.80
C VAL A 101 -8.14 -11.65 -15.73
N PRO A 102 -7.48 -12.31 -14.75
CA PRO A 102 -8.18 -12.96 -13.65
C PRO A 102 -9.11 -11.98 -12.92
N GLN A 103 -10.33 -12.42 -12.64
CA GLN A 103 -11.32 -11.58 -11.96
C GLN A 103 -10.81 -11.11 -10.58
N TYR A 104 -11.30 -9.96 -10.12
CA TYR A 104 -10.88 -9.37 -8.84
C TYR A 104 -11.03 -10.33 -7.65
N GLY A 105 -12.03 -11.23 -7.67
CA GLY A 105 -12.20 -12.25 -6.63
C GLY A 105 -11.02 -13.23 -6.55
N TRP A 106 -10.45 -13.62 -7.69
CA TRP A 106 -9.26 -14.48 -7.72
C TRP A 106 -8.02 -13.73 -7.25
N LEU A 107 -7.85 -12.46 -7.64
CA LEU A 107 -6.76 -11.61 -7.15
C LEU A 107 -6.82 -11.45 -5.63
N LEU A 108 -8.02 -11.24 -5.07
CA LEU A 108 -8.24 -11.19 -3.62
C LEU A 108 -7.92 -12.52 -2.95
N LEU A 109 -8.32 -13.66 -3.55
CA LEU A 109 -8.03 -14.98 -3.01
C LEU A 109 -6.52 -15.23 -2.94
N VAL A 110 -5.79 -14.93 -4.01
CA VAL A 110 -4.32 -15.08 -4.06
C VAL A 110 -3.66 -14.17 -3.02
N TYR A 111 -4.10 -12.91 -2.92
CA TYR A 111 -3.61 -12.00 -1.88
C TYR A 111 -3.87 -12.54 -0.47
N CYS A 112 -5.09 -13.01 -0.18
CA CYS A 112 -5.41 -13.61 1.10
C CYS A 112 -4.53 -14.81 1.39
N HIS A 113 -4.33 -15.70 0.41
CA HIS A 113 -3.48 -16.87 0.57
C HIS A 113 -2.01 -16.49 0.85
N ASP A 114 -1.51 -15.49 0.13
CA ASP A 114 -0.17 -14.95 0.31
C ASP A 114 0.02 -14.18 1.63
N ILE A 115 -1.02 -13.54 2.18
CA ILE A 115 -0.97 -12.97 3.54
C ILE A 115 -1.01 -14.09 4.59
N LEU A 116 -1.87 -15.09 4.39
CA LEU A 116 -2.01 -16.22 5.31
C LEU A 116 -0.73 -17.07 5.37
N SER A 117 -0.03 -17.25 4.24
CA SER A 117 1.22 -18.02 4.18
C SER A 117 2.35 -17.38 4.99
N ARG A 118 2.33 -16.06 5.16
CA ARG A 118 3.29 -15.28 5.97
C ARG A 118 2.67 -14.66 7.21
N LEU A 119 1.56 -15.21 7.68
CA LEU A 119 0.82 -14.64 8.81
C LEU A 119 1.69 -14.57 10.06
N GLU A 120 2.47 -15.62 10.34
CA GLU A 120 3.36 -15.64 11.50
C GLU A 120 4.49 -14.62 11.36
N ASP A 121 5.05 -14.40 10.17
CA ASP A 121 6.06 -13.36 9.95
C ASP A 121 5.47 -11.96 10.12
N VAL A 122 4.27 -11.74 9.58
CA VAL A 122 3.55 -10.46 9.73
C VAL A 122 3.24 -10.20 11.20
N LYS A 123 2.77 -11.23 11.91
CA LYS A 123 2.51 -11.18 13.35
C LYS A 123 3.79 -10.90 14.12
N ALA A 124 4.87 -11.65 13.87
CA ALA A 124 6.17 -11.48 14.49
C ALA A 124 6.66 -10.04 14.31
N ARG A 125 6.61 -9.51 13.08
CA ARG A 125 6.99 -8.14 12.74
C ARG A 125 6.15 -7.08 13.47
N VAL A 126 4.83 -7.28 13.58
CA VAL A 126 3.98 -6.37 14.36
C VAL A 126 4.29 -6.48 15.85
N THR A 127 4.52 -7.70 16.34
CA THR A 127 4.82 -7.98 17.75
C THR A 127 6.26 -7.63 18.17
N SER A 128 7.14 -7.30 17.23
CA SER A 128 8.50 -6.81 17.49
C SER A 128 8.62 -5.29 17.51
N ILE A 129 7.52 -4.55 17.28
CA ILE A 129 7.54 -3.07 17.25
C ILE A 129 7.16 -2.50 18.62
N PHE A 130 8.02 -1.65 19.18
CA PHE A 130 7.80 -0.99 20.47
C PHE A 130 7.87 0.54 20.32
N GLY A 131 7.60 1.26 21.40
CA GLY A 131 7.61 2.72 21.45
C GLY A 131 7.78 3.22 22.87
N THR A 132 8.42 4.36 23.00
CA THR A 132 8.56 5.06 24.29
C THR A 132 7.36 5.96 24.57
N ILE A 133 6.68 6.40 23.51
CA ILE A 133 5.49 7.25 23.57
C ILE A 133 4.37 6.54 22.81
N LEU A 134 3.28 6.27 23.51
CA LEU A 134 2.11 5.65 22.92
C LEU A 134 1.02 6.68 22.66
N LYS A 135 0.24 6.42 21.62
CA LYS A 135 -1.02 7.12 21.35
C LYS A 135 -2.13 6.09 21.27
N MET A 136 -3.21 6.33 22.02
CA MET A 136 -4.41 5.50 21.99
C MET A 136 -5.60 6.33 21.51
N ASP A 137 -6.16 5.94 20.37
CA ASP A 137 -7.33 6.55 19.76
C ASP A 137 -8.49 5.54 19.63
N SER A 138 -9.71 6.00 19.85
CA SER A 138 -10.93 5.18 19.67
C SER A 138 -11.87 5.83 18.66
N THR A 139 -12.22 5.10 17.60
CA THR A 139 -13.05 5.60 16.50
C THR A 139 -14.19 4.65 16.14
N LYS A 140 -15.33 5.22 15.71
CA LYS A 140 -16.44 4.48 15.08
C LYS A 140 -16.33 4.43 13.55
N LYS A 141 -15.49 5.28 12.95
CA LYS A 141 -15.45 5.44 11.48
C LYS A 141 -14.95 4.18 10.78
N VAL A 142 -14.08 3.42 11.43
CA VAL A 142 -13.52 2.18 10.88
C VAL A 142 -14.56 1.07 10.92
N THR A 143 -15.31 0.95 12.01
CA THR A 143 -16.33 -0.10 12.16
C THR A 143 -17.51 0.08 11.20
N GLN A 144 -17.83 1.33 10.85
CA GLN A 144 -18.82 1.66 9.82
C GLN A 144 -18.42 1.19 8.41
N LYS A 145 -17.13 0.90 8.18
CA LYS A 145 -16.63 0.39 6.89
C LYS A 145 -16.59 -1.14 6.82
N LEU A 146 -16.91 -1.83 7.91
CA LEU A 146 -16.97 -3.29 7.89
C LEU A 146 -18.14 -3.74 7.02
N ALA A 147 -17.89 -4.71 6.14
CA ALA A 147 -18.85 -5.22 5.17
C ALA A 147 -18.95 -6.74 5.26
N GLY A 148 -19.99 -7.30 4.63
CA GLY A 148 -20.25 -8.74 4.63
C GLY A 148 -20.54 -9.27 6.04
N ALA A 149 -20.00 -10.44 6.38
CA ALA A 149 -20.22 -11.09 7.68
C ALA A 149 -19.69 -10.29 8.89
N ALA A 150 -18.82 -9.31 8.66
CA ALA A 150 -18.29 -8.42 9.70
C ALA A 150 -19.07 -7.11 9.83
N ALA A 151 -20.09 -6.87 9.00
CA ALA A 151 -20.90 -5.67 9.09
C ALA A 151 -21.61 -5.60 10.45
N GLN A 152 -21.55 -4.46 11.13
CA GLN A 152 -22.18 -4.20 12.42
C GLN A 152 -21.73 -5.11 13.59
N THR A 153 -20.67 -5.93 13.42
CA THR A 153 -20.16 -6.79 14.49
C THR A 153 -19.31 -6.06 15.52
N ALA A 154 -18.91 -4.82 15.24
CA ALA A 154 -18.21 -3.94 16.16
C ALA A 154 -18.76 -2.52 16.04
N ALA A 155 -18.76 -1.78 17.14
CA ALA A 155 -19.14 -0.36 17.15
C ALA A 155 -17.94 0.57 17.31
N TRP A 156 -16.84 0.08 17.88
CA TRP A 156 -15.63 0.85 18.14
C TRP A 156 -14.37 0.09 17.68
N ALA A 157 -13.41 0.84 17.15
CA ALA A 157 -12.05 0.40 16.93
C ALA A 157 -11.13 1.25 17.82
N THR A 158 -10.37 0.61 18.70
CA THR A 158 -9.33 1.28 19.49
C THR A 158 -7.97 0.84 19.00
N ASN A 159 -7.13 1.81 18.63
CA ASN A 159 -5.78 1.57 18.15
C ASN A 159 -4.77 2.11 19.16
N VAL A 160 -3.66 1.42 19.31
CA VAL A 160 -2.50 1.90 20.06
C VAL A 160 -1.32 1.94 19.09
N GLY A 161 -0.77 3.13 18.86
CA GLY A 161 0.41 3.35 18.03
C GLY A 161 1.58 3.94 18.82
N ASN A 162 2.80 3.84 18.26
CA ASN A 162 4.00 4.46 18.80
C ASN A 162 4.30 5.83 18.17
N GLU A 163 5.37 6.48 18.63
CA GLU A 163 5.89 7.74 18.12
C GLU A 163 6.29 7.72 16.64
N HIS A 164 6.48 6.55 16.05
CA HIS A 164 6.84 6.36 14.64
C HIS A 164 5.62 6.16 13.74
N GLY A 165 4.40 6.24 14.28
CA GLY A 165 3.16 6.02 13.53
C GLY A 165 2.87 4.54 13.24
N GLN A 166 3.56 3.62 13.90
CA GLN A 166 3.34 2.19 13.75
C GLN A 166 2.29 1.73 14.77
N VAL A 167 1.36 0.88 14.32
CA VAL A 167 0.30 0.33 15.18
C VAL A 167 0.83 -0.89 15.92
N LEU A 168 0.75 -0.87 17.25
CA LEU A 168 1.19 -1.94 18.14
C LEU A 168 0.07 -2.94 18.42
N MET A 169 -1.16 -2.46 18.53
CA MET A 169 -2.35 -3.26 18.80
C MET A 169 -3.61 -2.51 18.36
N SER A 170 -4.58 -3.25 17.85
CA SER A 170 -5.93 -2.76 17.55
C SER A 170 -6.97 -3.72 18.10
N VAL A 171 -8.02 -3.19 18.73
CA VAL A 171 -9.14 -3.97 19.25
C VAL A 171 -10.45 -3.42 18.70
N LEU A 172 -11.29 -4.33 18.20
CA LEU A 172 -12.65 -4.04 17.76
C LEU A 172 -13.63 -4.50 18.86
N THR A 173 -14.51 -3.61 19.30
CA THR A 173 -15.49 -3.89 20.36
C THR A 173 -16.89 -3.40 20.00
N ASP A 174 -17.91 -4.07 20.54
CA ASP A 174 -19.32 -3.69 20.43
C ASP A 174 -19.65 -2.44 21.28
N THR A 175 -18.89 -2.23 22.34
CA THR A 175 -19.09 -1.19 23.35
C THR A 175 -17.80 -0.43 23.57
N LYS A 176 -17.92 0.87 23.81
CA LYS A 176 -16.74 1.73 23.99
C LYS A 176 -16.02 1.33 25.28
N GLY A 177 -14.73 1.04 25.19
CA GLY A 177 -13.93 0.75 26.38
C GLY A 177 -13.95 -0.71 26.84
N ALA A 178 -14.81 -1.56 26.27
CA ALA A 178 -14.74 -2.99 26.51
C ALA A 178 -13.38 -3.54 26.06
N SER A 179 -12.85 -4.52 26.78
CA SER A 179 -11.57 -5.18 26.49
C SER A 179 -10.33 -4.27 26.44
N LEU A 180 -10.42 -2.98 26.84
CA LEU A 180 -9.24 -2.11 26.89
C LEU A 180 -8.26 -2.53 28.00
N LEU A 181 -8.77 -3.04 29.12
CA LEU A 181 -7.95 -3.57 30.20
C LEU A 181 -7.15 -4.80 29.74
N SER A 182 -7.78 -5.75 29.04
CA SER A 182 -7.08 -6.92 28.52
C SER A 182 -6.08 -6.55 27.42
N MET A 183 -6.43 -5.59 26.56
CA MET A 183 -5.53 -5.03 25.56
C MET A 183 -4.28 -4.43 26.20
N ALA A 184 -4.46 -3.57 27.21
CA ALA A 184 -3.36 -2.91 27.90
C ALA A 184 -2.52 -3.90 28.71
N ALA A 185 -3.14 -4.82 29.44
CA ALA A 185 -2.42 -5.89 30.13
C ALA A 185 -1.58 -6.75 29.16
N GLY A 186 -2.14 -7.09 27.99
CA GLY A 186 -1.42 -7.79 26.93
C GLY A 186 -0.23 -6.99 26.39
N LEU A 187 -0.41 -5.68 26.19
CA LEU A 187 0.67 -4.80 25.75
C LEU A 187 1.76 -4.68 26.82
N VAL A 188 1.41 -4.48 28.09
CA VAL A 188 2.38 -4.40 29.19
C VAL A 188 3.17 -5.69 29.32
N ARG A 189 2.49 -6.85 29.26
CA ARG A 189 3.13 -8.17 29.22
C ARG A 189 4.11 -8.29 28.06
N ARG A 190 3.74 -7.81 26.88
CA ARG A 190 4.61 -7.86 25.69
C ARG A 190 5.89 -7.06 25.86
N TYR A 191 5.86 -5.87 26.47
CA TYR A 191 7.08 -5.11 26.80
C TYR A 191 7.97 -5.87 27.79
N ARG A 192 7.36 -6.42 28.85
CA ARG A 192 8.06 -7.19 29.88
C ARG A 192 8.72 -8.45 29.30
N ASP A 193 7.98 -9.25 28.55
CA ASP A 193 8.45 -10.52 27.98
C ASP A 193 9.58 -10.30 26.96
N ALA A 194 9.61 -9.14 26.30
CA ALA A 194 10.68 -8.75 25.37
C ALA A 194 11.89 -8.06 26.04
N GLY A 195 11.84 -7.79 27.36
CA GLY A 195 12.87 -7.04 28.06
C GLY A 195 13.02 -5.59 27.57
N VAL A 196 11.96 -5.02 26.98
CA VAL A 196 11.96 -3.65 26.45
C VAL A 196 11.42 -2.70 27.51
N GLU A 197 12.10 -1.57 27.69
CA GLU A 197 11.69 -0.55 28.64
C GLU A 197 10.22 -0.11 28.41
N PRO A 198 9.44 0.05 29.48
CA PRO A 198 8.06 0.48 29.41
C PRO A 198 7.92 1.88 28.76
N PRO A 199 6.88 2.14 27.93
CA PRO A 199 6.52 3.50 27.55
C PRO A 199 6.34 4.42 28.76
N GLN A 200 6.81 5.64 28.58
CA GLN A 200 6.85 6.70 29.58
C GLN A 200 5.68 7.66 29.44
N LEU A 201 5.10 7.76 28.23
CA LEU A 201 4.04 8.71 27.92
C LEU A 201 2.93 8.06 27.10
N LEU A 202 1.69 8.33 27.46
CA LEU A 202 0.49 7.91 26.74
C LEU A 202 -0.36 9.13 26.39
N TYR A 203 -0.57 9.33 25.09
CA TYR A 203 -1.53 10.28 24.56
C TYR A 203 -2.88 9.63 24.35
N VAL A 204 -3.94 10.26 24.85
CA VAL A 204 -5.33 9.81 24.70
C VAL A 204 -6.21 10.94 24.20
N ASP A 205 -7.23 10.61 23.41
CA ASP A 205 -8.17 11.62 22.91
C ASP A 205 -9.12 12.16 24.00
N ARG A 206 -9.29 11.42 25.10
CA ARG A 206 -10.29 11.69 26.17
C ARG A 206 -9.84 11.07 27.48
N ASP A 207 -10.50 11.44 28.57
CA ASP A 207 -10.34 10.81 29.89
C ASP A 207 -8.89 10.86 30.44
N CYS A 208 -8.10 11.87 30.02
CA CYS A 208 -6.73 12.09 30.50
C CYS A 208 -6.68 12.73 31.89
N CYS A 209 -7.69 13.52 32.25
CA CYS A 209 -7.74 14.26 33.52
C CYS A 209 -8.53 13.49 34.58
N SER A 210 -8.03 13.47 35.82
CA SER A 210 -8.77 13.04 37.01
C SER A 210 -8.81 14.20 38.01
N SER A 211 -9.98 14.43 38.63
CA SER A 211 -10.13 15.43 39.69
C SER A 211 -9.46 14.96 40.99
N HIS A 212 -9.45 13.65 41.23
CA HIS A 212 -8.76 12.95 42.32
C HIS A 212 -8.30 11.57 41.83
N GLY A 213 -7.04 11.19 42.09
CA GLY A 213 -6.51 9.84 41.77
C GLY A 213 -5.95 9.67 40.35
N THR A 214 -5.79 8.43 39.90
CA THR A 214 -5.33 8.07 38.54
C THR A 214 -6.43 8.27 37.49
N SER A 215 -6.08 8.78 36.30
CA SER A 215 -7.04 8.92 35.20
C SER A 215 -7.57 7.56 34.75
N LYS A 216 -8.78 7.49 34.18
CA LYS A 216 -9.35 6.22 33.66
C LYS A 216 -8.42 5.57 32.63
N ALA A 217 -7.73 6.38 31.84
CA ALA A 217 -6.70 5.93 30.91
C ALA A 217 -5.45 5.39 31.61
N ALA A 218 -4.99 6.04 32.69
CA ALA A 218 -3.87 5.54 33.51
C ALA A 218 -4.24 4.21 34.20
N ALA A 219 -5.46 4.08 34.71
CA ALA A 219 -5.95 2.87 35.37
C ALA A 219 -5.96 1.65 34.43
N VAL A 220 -6.11 1.87 33.12
CA VAL A 220 -6.03 0.80 32.12
C VAL A 220 -4.61 0.24 31.99
N PHE A 221 -3.58 1.03 32.31
CA PHE A 221 -2.17 0.64 32.32
C PHE A 221 -1.61 0.48 33.75
N ASN A 222 -2.47 0.10 34.71
CA ASN A 222 -2.27 0.07 36.17
C ASN A 222 -0.94 -0.51 36.71
N GLU A 223 -0.18 -1.28 35.92
CA GLU A 223 1.14 -1.80 36.32
C GLU A 223 2.28 -0.75 36.23
N ARG A 224 1.98 0.55 36.04
CA ARG A 224 3.00 1.56 35.71
C ARG A 224 2.90 2.84 36.53
N ASP A 225 3.64 2.88 37.63
CA ASP A 225 3.74 4.03 38.55
C ASP A 225 4.36 5.30 37.93
N LYS A 226 4.96 5.20 36.73
CA LYS A 226 5.65 6.32 36.04
C LYS A 226 5.06 6.70 34.67
N LEU A 227 3.93 6.13 34.27
CA LEU A 227 3.32 6.45 32.97
C LEU A 227 2.64 7.82 33.01
N GLY A 228 3.21 8.81 32.31
CA GLY A 228 2.54 10.09 32.09
C GLY A 228 1.35 9.91 31.13
N VAL A 229 0.18 10.45 31.48
CA VAL A 229 -0.98 10.47 30.59
C VAL A 229 -1.29 11.90 30.18
N ARG A 230 -1.44 12.16 28.88
CA ARG A 230 -1.72 13.49 28.33
C ARG A 230 -2.84 13.46 27.30
N LEU A 231 -3.54 14.58 27.16
CA LEU A 231 -4.50 14.78 26.08
C LEU A 231 -3.76 14.92 24.75
N ASN A 232 -4.23 14.23 23.73
CA ASN A 232 -3.84 14.45 22.34
C ASN A 232 -4.60 15.68 21.80
N ILE A 233 -3.93 16.83 21.73
CA ILE A 233 -4.46 18.12 21.26
C ILE A 233 -4.32 18.21 19.74
#